data_AF-A0A4Q7UZN9-F1
#
_entry.id   AF-A0A4Q7UZN9-F1
#
_cell.length_a   1.000
_cell.length_b   1.000
_cell.length_c   1.000
_cell.angle_alpha   90.00
_cell.angle_beta   90.00
_cell.angle_gamma   90.00
#
_symmetry.space_group_name_H-M   'P 1'
#
loop_
_entity.id
_entity.type
_entity.pdbx_description
1 polymer ?
#
loop_
_entity_poly.entity_id
_entity_poly.type
_entity_poly.pdbx_seq_one_letter_code
_entity_poly.pdbx_strand_id
1 'polypeptide(L)'
;MAATAAETPGQQPTRRRRERKQTTLDHHIDRPSVVEPGDAPHDTTDPYERATSVEPDKAAAAAAGYQTVNAVIPLPQPEEPEHDKGPDRVEKYQVRGPDGKLVTVTHNLDTGETETD
;
A
#
# COMPACT_ATOMS: atom_id res chain seq x y z
N MET A 1 -22.71 45.57 -18.55
CA MET A 1 -23.36 44.27 -18.29
C MET A 1 -22.50 43.20 -18.94
N ALA A 2 -21.84 42.36 -18.15
CA ALA A 2 -21.15 41.16 -18.63
C ALA A 2 -21.40 40.07 -17.58
N ALA A 3 -21.97 38.96 -18.04
CA ALA A 3 -22.52 37.90 -17.21
C ALA A 3 -21.40 37.12 -16.50
N THR A 4 -21.59 36.94 -15.19
CA THR A 4 -20.89 35.99 -14.34
C THR A 4 -21.23 34.57 -14.78
N ALA A 5 -20.24 33.82 -15.26
CA ALA A 5 -20.37 32.40 -15.53
C ALA A 5 -20.41 31.64 -14.20
N ALA A 6 -21.52 30.93 -13.97
CA ALA A 6 -21.75 30.13 -12.77
C ALA A 6 -20.82 28.92 -12.73
N GLU A 7 -20.12 28.77 -11.61
CA GLU A 7 -19.37 27.59 -11.24
C GLU A 7 -20.36 26.45 -10.97
N THR A 8 -20.23 25.34 -11.71
CA THR A 8 -21.11 24.17 -11.60
C THR A 8 -20.67 23.35 -10.38
N PRO A 9 -21.50 23.18 -9.34
CA PRO A 9 -21.16 22.31 -8.21
C PRO A 9 -21.42 20.86 -8.62
N GLY A 10 -20.37 20.04 -8.76
CA GLY A 10 -20.60 18.63 -9.09
C GLY A 10 -19.38 17.75 -9.40
N GLN A 11 -18.19 18.31 -9.63
CA GLN A 11 -16.98 17.49 -9.79
C GLN A 11 -16.23 17.44 -8.46
N GLN A 12 -16.55 16.42 -7.65
CA GLN A 12 -15.57 15.96 -6.68
C GLN A 12 -14.28 15.69 -7.45
N PRO A 13 -13.11 16.22 -7.05
CA PRO A 13 -11.87 15.85 -7.68
C PRO A 13 -11.75 14.35 -7.47
N THR A 14 -11.84 13.57 -8.54
CA THR A 14 -11.48 12.14 -8.52
C THR A 14 -10.12 12.11 -7.85
N ARG A 15 -10.03 11.64 -6.61
CA ARG A 15 -8.76 11.45 -5.94
C ARG A 15 -8.04 10.49 -6.85
N ARG A 16 -7.13 11.00 -7.70
CA ARG A 16 -6.23 10.17 -8.46
C ARG A 16 -5.56 9.32 -7.40
N ARG A 17 -5.93 8.05 -7.32
CA ARG A 17 -5.24 7.05 -6.50
C ARG A 17 -3.83 7.08 -7.05
N ARG A 18 -2.94 7.84 -6.41
CA ARG A 18 -1.52 7.79 -6.74
C ARG A 18 -1.16 6.33 -6.55
N GLU A 19 -0.63 5.69 -7.59
CA GLU A 19 0.02 4.40 -7.40
C GLU A 19 1.01 4.58 -6.25
N ARG A 20 0.77 3.85 -5.16
CA ARG A 20 1.69 3.90 -4.03
C ARG A 20 2.98 3.28 -4.54
N LYS A 21 4.09 4.01 -4.41
CA LYS A 21 5.40 3.43 -4.69
C LYS A 21 5.56 2.20 -3.79
N GLN A 22 6.00 1.10 -4.38
CA GLN A 22 6.21 -0.15 -3.68
C GLN A 22 7.70 -0.30 -3.40
N THR A 23 8.03 -0.54 -2.14
CA THR A 23 9.38 -0.82 -1.65
C THR A 23 9.38 -2.23 -1.08
N THR A 24 10.41 -3.01 -1.43
CA THR A 24 10.52 -4.45 -1.11
C THR A 24 11.91 -4.80 -0.60
N LEU A 25 12.06 -5.94 0.08
CA LEU A 25 13.34 -6.40 0.62
C LEU A 25 14.26 -6.99 -0.46
N ASP A 26 15.56 -6.79 -0.29
CA ASP A 26 16.58 -7.39 -1.14
C ASP A 26 16.90 -8.84 -0.75
N HIS A 27 17.21 -9.68 -1.74
CA HIS A 27 17.59 -11.08 -1.52
C HIS A 27 19.11 -11.31 -1.34
N HIS A 28 19.94 -10.31 -1.64
CA HIS A 28 21.40 -10.44 -1.60
C HIS A 28 21.97 -10.09 -0.22
N ILE A 29 23.13 -10.65 0.11
CA ILE A 29 23.79 -10.49 1.43
C ILE A 29 25.24 -9.99 1.32
N ASP A 30 25.71 -9.74 0.10
CA ASP A 30 27.09 -9.44 -0.29
C ASP A 30 27.30 -7.98 -0.68
N ARG A 31 26.27 -7.14 -0.54
CA ARG A 31 26.30 -5.71 -0.87
C ARG A 31 25.23 -4.96 -0.08
N PRO A 32 25.29 -3.62 -0.01
CA PRO A 32 24.26 -2.82 0.67
C PRO A 32 22.87 -3.05 0.06
N SER A 33 21.83 -2.80 0.86
CA SER A 33 20.45 -2.77 0.35
C SER A 33 20.25 -1.56 -0.57
N VAL A 34 19.44 -1.73 -1.61
CA VAL A 34 19.08 -0.66 -2.55
C VAL A 34 17.71 -0.14 -2.16
N VAL A 35 17.64 1.14 -1.81
CA VAL A 35 16.40 1.80 -1.40
C VAL A 35 16.17 3.09 -2.17
N GLU A 36 14.91 3.41 -2.39
CA GLU A 36 14.52 4.70 -2.97
C GLU A 36 14.79 5.85 -1.99
N PRO A 37 15.00 7.08 -2.49
CA PRO A 37 15.20 8.23 -1.62
C PRO A 37 14.02 8.46 -0.68
N GLY A 38 14.30 8.43 0.63
CA GLY A 38 13.31 8.62 1.68
C GLY A 38 12.89 7.33 2.38
N ASP A 39 13.20 6.16 1.82
CA ASP A 39 12.96 4.88 2.46
C ASP A 39 14.17 4.45 3.30
N ALA A 40 13.90 3.87 4.47
CA ALA A 40 14.95 3.27 5.28
C ALA A 40 15.37 1.91 4.69
N PRO A 41 16.63 1.49 4.88
CA PRO A 41 17.02 0.12 4.57
C PRO A 41 16.13 -0.86 5.32
N HIS A 42 15.73 -1.92 4.63
CA HIS A 42 14.82 -2.98 5.13
C HIS A 42 13.37 -2.55 5.37
N ASP A 43 12.98 -1.38 4.88
CA ASP A 43 11.58 -0.98 4.89
C ASP A 43 10.81 -1.66 3.75
N THR A 44 9.57 -2.05 4.01
CA THR A 44 8.68 -2.61 3.01
C THR A 44 7.30 -2.01 3.12
N THR A 45 6.72 -1.71 1.96
CA THR A 45 5.34 -1.24 1.85
C THR A 45 4.34 -2.39 1.75
N ASP A 46 4.81 -3.63 1.60
CA ASP A 46 3.97 -4.83 1.57
C ASP A 46 3.68 -5.31 3.00
N PRO A 47 2.41 -5.29 3.45
CA PRO A 47 2.05 -5.70 4.80
C PRO A 47 2.31 -7.19 5.10
N TYR A 48 2.50 -8.02 4.08
CA TYR A 48 2.75 -9.46 4.21
C TYR A 48 4.22 -9.85 3.99
N GLU A 49 5.05 -8.92 3.51
CA GLU A 49 6.48 -9.18 3.37
C GLU A 49 7.14 -9.26 4.75
N ARG A 50 7.83 -10.38 5.02
CA ARG A 50 8.47 -10.64 6.30
C ARG A 50 9.98 -10.65 6.13
N ALA A 51 10.66 -9.96 7.02
CA ALA A 51 12.12 -9.94 7.10
C ALA A 51 12.66 -11.06 7.99
N THR A 52 13.81 -11.61 7.61
CA THR A 52 14.66 -12.42 8.52
C THR A 52 16.11 -11.98 8.44
N SER A 53 16.82 -12.06 9.56
CA SER A 53 18.25 -11.76 9.60
C SER A 53 19.08 -12.99 9.23
N VAL A 54 20.16 -12.75 8.49
CA VAL A 54 21.12 -13.77 8.07
C VAL A 54 22.54 -13.27 8.27
N GLU A 55 23.49 -14.20 8.36
CA GLU A 55 24.89 -13.85 8.40
C GLU A 55 25.31 -13.31 7.02
N PRO A 56 25.79 -12.04 6.93
CA PRO A 56 26.10 -11.44 5.64
C PRO A 56 27.46 -11.89 5.11
N ASP A 57 27.60 -11.95 3.79
CA ASP A 57 28.88 -12.27 3.14
C ASP A 57 29.78 -11.02 3.08
N LYS A 58 30.42 -10.74 4.22
CA LYS A 58 31.34 -9.62 4.36
C LYS A 58 32.60 -9.76 3.49
N ALA A 59 33.00 -10.99 3.18
CA ALA A 59 34.21 -11.25 2.40
C ALA A 59 33.99 -10.87 0.93
N ALA A 60 32.88 -11.33 0.34
CA ALA A 60 32.49 -10.94 -1.01
C ALA A 60 32.24 -9.43 -1.10
N ALA A 61 31.55 -8.86 -0.11
CA ALA A 61 31.28 -7.42 -0.07
C ALA A 61 32.56 -6.57 -0.02
N ALA A 62 33.51 -6.95 0.83
CA ALA A 62 34.78 -6.24 0.94
C ALA A 62 35.61 -6.36 -0.34
N ALA A 63 35.61 -7.54 -0.99
CA ALA A 63 36.28 -7.73 -2.28
C ALA A 63 35.67 -6.85 -3.38
N ALA A 64 34.35 -6.62 -3.33
CA ALA A 64 33.63 -5.71 -4.21
C ALA A 64 33.76 -4.22 -3.82
N GLY A 65 34.45 -3.90 -2.71
CA GLY A 65 34.70 -2.53 -2.26
C GLY A 65 33.57 -1.92 -1.41
N TYR A 66 32.59 -2.71 -0.99
CA TYR A 66 31.53 -2.23 -0.11
C TYR A 66 31.99 -2.17 1.35
N GLN A 67 31.59 -1.11 2.05
CA GLN A 67 31.87 -0.91 3.48
C GLN A 67 30.69 -1.30 4.38
N THR A 68 29.53 -1.54 3.78
CA THR A 68 28.30 -1.97 4.44
C THR A 68 27.71 -3.15 3.68
N VAL A 69 26.91 -3.96 4.36
CA VAL A 69 26.30 -5.17 3.81
C VAL A 69 24.86 -5.27 4.24
N ASN A 70 24.04 -5.84 3.37
CA ASN A 70 22.71 -6.28 3.73
C ASN A 70 22.77 -7.53 4.60
N ALA A 71 22.07 -7.54 5.73
CA ALA A 71 21.98 -8.67 6.64
C ALA A 71 20.53 -9.15 6.82
N VAL A 72 19.59 -8.63 6.02
CA VAL A 72 18.17 -8.95 6.11
C VAL A 72 17.69 -9.38 4.74
N ILE A 73 17.03 -10.53 4.68
CA ILE A 73 16.43 -11.05 3.45
C ILE A 73 14.93 -11.29 3.67
N PRO A 74 14.10 -11.27 2.61
CA PRO A 74 12.71 -11.66 2.73
C PRO A 74 12.60 -13.15 3.03
N LEU A 75 11.69 -13.49 3.94
CA LEU A 75 11.17 -14.85 4.07
C LEU A 75 10.21 -15.14 2.91
N PRO A 76 9.99 -16.42 2.58
CA PRO A 76 8.90 -16.81 1.69
C PRO A 76 7.59 -16.16 2.15
N GLN A 77 6.92 -15.48 1.21
CA GLN A 77 5.62 -14.87 1.48
C GLN A 77 4.66 -15.97 1.93
N PRO A 78 3.97 -15.79 3.08
CA PRO A 78 2.86 -16.66 3.39
C PRO A 78 1.77 -16.45 2.33
N GLU A 79 1.04 -17.49 1.99
CA GLU A 79 -0.20 -17.31 1.24
C GLU A 79 -1.08 -16.32 2.02
N GLU A 80 -1.66 -15.34 1.31
CA GLU A 80 -2.60 -14.40 1.90
C GLU A 80 -3.68 -15.22 2.61
N PRO A 81 -3.98 -14.94 3.89
CA PRO A 81 -4.97 -15.74 4.61
C PRO A 81 -6.27 -15.73 3.82
N GLU A 82 -6.79 -16.92 3.50
CA GLU A 82 -8.13 -17.03 2.90
C GLU A 82 -9.08 -16.20 3.76
N HIS A 83 -9.82 -15.31 3.10
CA HIS A 83 -10.88 -14.55 3.75
C HIS A 83 -11.80 -15.54 4.50
N ASP A 84 -12.12 -15.23 5.76
CA ASP A 84 -12.93 -16.13 6.61
C ASP A 84 -14.20 -16.51 5.84
N LYS A 85 -14.47 -17.81 5.66
CA LYS A 85 -15.63 -18.31 4.88
C LYS A 85 -16.99 -18.03 5.54
N GLY A 86 -17.03 -17.17 6.55
CA GLY A 86 -18.24 -16.68 7.19
C GLY A 86 -18.95 -15.64 6.31
N PRO A 87 -20.18 -15.25 6.66
CA PRO A 87 -20.82 -14.12 6.02
C PRO A 87 -20.06 -12.82 6.30
N ASP A 88 -19.82 -12.03 5.27
CA ASP A 88 -19.12 -10.74 5.36
C ASP A 88 -19.76 -9.81 6.40
N ARG A 89 -18.92 -9.18 7.21
CA ARG A 89 -19.32 -8.12 8.12
C ARG A 89 -19.57 -6.85 7.32
N VAL A 90 -20.84 -6.56 7.06
CA VAL A 90 -21.27 -5.37 6.30
C VAL A 90 -21.88 -4.30 7.20
N GLU A 91 -21.46 -3.05 7.02
CA GLU A 91 -22.07 -1.86 7.59
C GLU A 91 -22.93 -1.17 6.53
N LYS A 92 -24.21 -0.90 6.84
CA LYS A 92 -25.14 -0.21 5.95
C LYS A 92 -25.60 1.09 6.57
N TYR A 93 -25.38 2.21 5.89
CA TYR A 93 -25.82 3.52 6.35
C TYR A 93 -26.27 4.41 5.19
N GLN A 94 -27.15 5.36 5.51
CA GLN A 94 -27.66 6.32 4.53
C GLN A 94 -26.84 7.60 4.55
N VAL A 95 -26.38 8.03 3.38
CA VAL A 95 -25.66 9.30 3.21
C VAL A 95 -26.43 10.15 2.21
N ARG A 96 -26.41 11.47 2.44
CA ARG A 96 -26.96 12.41 1.47
C ARG A 96 -26.00 12.53 0.28
N GLY A 97 -26.47 12.11 -0.90
CA GLY A 97 -25.76 12.25 -2.16
C GLY A 97 -25.60 13.70 -2.60
N PRO A 98 -24.78 13.95 -3.64
CA PRO A 98 -24.55 15.30 -4.16
C PRO A 98 -25.80 15.95 -4.77
N ASP A 99 -26.80 15.15 -5.16
CA ASP A 99 -28.11 15.59 -5.64
C ASP A 99 -29.12 15.84 -4.50
N GLY A 100 -28.70 15.67 -3.24
CA GLY A 100 -29.52 15.85 -2.05
C GLY A 100 -30.42 14.67 -1.69
N LYS A 101 -30.42 13.59 -2.50
CA LYS A 101 -31.14 12.35 -2.20
C LYS A 101 -30.36 11.49 -1.20
N LEU A 102 -31.05 10.56 -0.54
CA LEU A 102 -30.39 9.58 0.31
C LEU A 102 -29.93 8.41 -0.56
N VAL A 103 -28.64 8.11 -0.48
CA VAL A 103 -27.95 6.97 -1.11
C VAL A 103 -27.64 5.98 -0.01
N THR A 104 -27.87 4.69 -0.27
CA THR A 104 -27.49 3.65 0.69
C THR A 104 -26.06 3.23 0.41
N VAL A 105 -25.19 3.38 1.41
CA VAL A 105 -23.80 2.94 1.34
C VAL A 105 -23.70 1.60 2.06
N THR A 106 -23.20 0.59 1.34
CA THR A 106 -22.81 -0.70 1.92
C THR A 106 -21.29 -0.75 1.99
N HIS A 107 -20.75 -0.82 3.19
CA HIS A 107 -19.33 -0.94 3.44
C HIS A 107 -19.00 -2.33 3.98
N ASN A 108 -18.14 -3.06 3.27
CA ASN A 108 -17.64 -4.35 3.69
C ASN A 108 -16.45 -4.14 4.63
N LEU A 109 -16.59 -4.44 5.92
CA LEU A 109 -15.54 -4.26 6.94
C LEU A 109 -14.40 -5.28 6.81
N ASP A 110 -14.64 -6.30 6.02
CA ASP A 110 -13.81 -7.48 5.84
C ASP A 110 -12.88 -7.32 4.63
N THR A 111 -13.38 -6.73 3.54
CA THR A 111 -12.58 -6.43 2.33
C THR A 111 -12.21 -4.95 2.18
N GLY A 112 -12.90 -4.06 2.90
CA GLY A 112 -12.79 -2.61 2.74
C GLY A 112 -13.52 -2.05 1.51
N GLU A 113 -14.19 -2.90 0.73
CA GLU A 113 -14.96 -2.48 -0.43
C GLU A 113 -16.21 -1.67 -0.03
N THR A 114 -16.58 -0.71 -0.88
CA THR A 114 -17.73 0.18 -0.63
C THR A 114 -18.56 0.31 -1.89
N GLU A 115 -19.85 0.00 -1.76
CA GLU A 115 -20.83 0.09 -2.84
C GLU A 115 -21.93 1.08 -2.46
N THR A 116 -22.51 1.73 -3.47
CA THR A 116 -23.57 2.72 -3.30
C THR A 116 -24.74 2.43 -4.23
N ASP A 117 -25.95 2.36 -3.67
CA ASP A 117 -27.23 2.24 -4.39
C ASP A 117 -27.95 3.59 -4.53
#